data_AF-A0A0N1PC25-F1
#
_entry.id   AF-A0A0N1PC25-F1
#
_cell.length_a   1.000
_cell.length_b   1.000
_cell.length_c   1.000
_cell.angle_alpha   90.00
_cell.angle_beta   90.00
_cell.angle_gamma   90.00
#
_symmetry.space_group_name_H-M   'P 1'
#
loop_
_entity.id
_entity.type
_entity.pdbx_description
1 polymer ?
#
loop_
_entity_poly.entity_id
_entity_poly.type
_entity_poly.pdbx_seq_one_letter_code
_entity_poly.pdbx_strand_id
1 'polypeptide(L)'
;MSSDSSDDEDVVVLQVCANRYCQGIDDLEFDEETNRSYCGRCRALYARTEKEGFRVLLSDDDLNLVKLIFDRFDARKCGYWTFNEWNIFQEATSRGADKPIESAEALKEFFKEEFDLTIADLGKEGPIIRLVDLENMYGGYQYNNVYALVEDSETLEDQGVLHTGVLE
;
A
#
# COMPACT_ATOMS: atom_id res chain seq x y z
N MET A 1 28.65 -10.10 -25.67
CA MET A 1 29.09 -10.56 -24.34
C MET A 1 29.71 -9.34 -23.67
N SER A 2 29.10 -8.67 -22.69
CA SER A 2 27.98 -9.03 -21.82
C SER A 2 27.13 -7.79 -21.52
N SER A 3 25.86 -8.03 -21.20
CA SER A 3 24.88 -7.10 -20.64
C SER A 3 25.36 -6.50 -19.32
N ASP A 4 24.93 -5.29 -18.98
CA ASP A 4 24.07 -5.12 -17.79
C ASP A 4 23.34 -3.78 -17.81
N SER A 5 22.04 -3.88 -17.60
CA SER A 5 21.04 -2.83 -17.48
C SER A 5 20.81 -2.56 -15.99
N SER A 6 21.22 -1.40 -15.49
CA SER A 6 20.97 -1.02 -14.09
C SER A 6 20.78 0.48 -13.89
N ASP A 7 20.30 1.21 -14.89
CA ASP A 7 20.04 2.66 -14.78
C ASP A 7 18.57 3.00 -14.40
N ASP A 8 17.67 2.00 -14.30
CA ASP A 8 16.25 2.23 -14.03
C ASP A 8 15.83 1.93 -12.56
N GLU A 9 16.73 1.37 -11.73
CA GLU A 9 16.41 1.04 -10.33
C GLU A 9 16.59 2.24 -9.36
N ASP A 10 17.29 3.29 -9.80
CA ASP A 10 17.63 4.46 -8.96
C ASP A 10 16.54 5.55 -8.94
N VAL A 11 15.44 5.39 -9.70
CA VAL A 11 14.41 6.44 -9.88
C VAL A 11 13.25 6.32 -8.87
N VAL A 12 13.07 5.18 -8.22
CA VAL A 12 11.85 4.89 -7.42
C VAL A 12 11.91 5.49 -6.00
N VAL A 13 13.09 5.83 -5.48
CA VAL A 13 13.28 6.27 -4.07
C VAL A 13 12.94 7.76 -3.84
N LEU A 14 12.62 8.52 -4.89
CA LEU A 14 12.56 10.00 -4.83
C LEU A 14 11.15 10.63 -4.86
N GLN A 15 10.07 9.89 -5.08
CA GLN A 15 8.79 10.53 -5.45
C GLN A 15 7.89 11.03 -4.30
N VAL A 16 7.91 10.43 -3.09
CA VAL A 16 7.12 10.96 -1.95
C VAL A 16 7.69 12.26 -1.42
N CYS A 17 9.02 12.34 -1.38
CA CYS A 17 9.71 13.52 -0.91
C CYS A 17 9.45 14.71 -1.84
N ALA A 18 9.38 14.46 -3.15
CA ALA A 18 9.16 15.47 -4.17
C ALA A 18 7.77 16.13 -4.09
N ASN A 19 6.71 15.40 -3.69
CA ASN A 19 5.34 15.93 -3.79
C ASN A 19 4.81 16.66 -2.55
N ARG A 20 5.45 16.57 -1.37
CA ARG A 20 4.99 17.32 -0.18
C ARG A 20 6.04 18.14 0.55
N TYR A 21 7.35 17.85 0.46
CA TYR A 21 8.32 18.50 1.36
C TYR A 21 9.74 18.78 0.83
N CYS A 22 10.15 18.26 -0.32
CA CYS A 22 11.50 18.44 -0.87
C CYS A 22 11.37 19.06 -2.26
N GLN A 23 11.69 20.35 -2.36
CA GLN A 23 11.38 21.17 -3.54
C GLN A 23 12.52 21.20 -4.58
N GLY A 24 13.56 20.37 -4.44
CA GLY A 24 14.66 20.32 -5.39
C GLY A 24 15.77 19.31 -5.06
N ILE A 25 16.72 19.19 -5.99
CA ILE A 25 17.92 18.33 -5.89
C ILE A 25 18.84 18.74 -4.72
N ASP A 26 18.79 20.01 -4.31
CA ASP A 26 19.64 20.56 -3.26
C ASP A 26 19.35 19.99 -1.85
N ASP A 27 18.21 19.32 -1.66
CA ASP A 27 17.81 18.69 -0.40
C ASP A 27 18.22 17.20 -0.31
N LEU A 28 18.86 16.66 -1.35
CA LEU A 28 19.25 15.26 -1.43
C LEU A 28 20.57 14.99 -0.71
N GLU A 29 20.53 14.04 0.21
CA GLU A 29 21.65 13.49 0.96
C GLU A 29 21.84 12.02 0.55
N PHE A 30 23.08 11.63 0.31
CA PHE A 30 23.42 10.25 -0.01
C PHE A 30 23.57 9.43 1.29
N ASP A 31 22.86 8.30 1.38
CA ASP A 31 23.13 7.27 2.37
C ASP A 31 24.25 6.34 1.92
N GLU A 32 25.30 6.26 2.71
CA GLU A 32 26.30 5.22 2.54
C GLU A 32 25.81 3.85 3.08
N GLU A 33 24.88 3.83 4.02
CA GLU A 33 24.37 2.58 4.63
C GLU A 33 23.43 1.83 3.69
N THR A 34 22.56 2.57 3.00
CA THR A 34 21.57 2.00 2.07
C THR A 34 21.95 2.17 0.61
N ASN A 35 23.09 2.83 0.32
CA ASN A 35 23.60 3.16 -1.01
C ASN A 35 22.56 3.88 -1.89
N ARG A 36 21.82 4.83 -1.29
CA ARG A 36 20.67 5.52 -1.92
C ARG A 36 20.68 7.01 -1.59
N SER A 37 20.23 7.85 -2.52
CA SER A 37 20.00 9.28 -2.25
C SER A 37 18.58 9.52 -1.75
N TYR A 38 18.41 10.20 -0.62
CA TYR A 38 17.11 10.62 -0.10
C TYR A 38 17.12 12.11 0.22
N CYS A 39 15.95 12.71 0.34
CA CYS A 39 15.85 14.01 1.01
C CYS A 39 16.14 13.83 2.51
N GLY A 40 16.98 14.66 3.12
CA GLY A 40 17.38 14.49 4.54
C GLY A 40 16.19 14.42 5.52
N ARG A 41 15.06 15.06 5.17
CA ARG A 41 13.78 14.98 5.93
C ARG A 41 13.07 13.64 5.80
N CYS A 42 13.28 12.92 4.71
CA CYS A 42 12.67 11.63 4.43
C CYS A 42 13.48 10.45 4.94
N ARG A 43 14.79 10.60 5.20
CA ARG A 43 15.62 9.53 5.78
C ARG A 43 15.01 8.97 7.06
N ALA A 44 14.62 9.88 7.96
CA ALA A 44 14.02 9.50 9.24
C ALA A 44 12.67 8.81 9.06
N LEU A 45 11.90 9.22 8.03
CA LEU A 45 10.61 8.61 7.72
C LEU A 45 10.79 7.21 7.09
N TYR A 46 11.75 7.03 6.19
CA TYR A 46 12.11 5.74 5.60
C TYR A 46 12.64 4.75 6.65
N ALA A 47 13.52 5.21 7.54
CA ALA A 47 13.99 4.39 8.66
C ALA A 47 12.86 3.96 9.61
N ARG A 48 11.76 4.73 9.68
CA ARG A 48 10.56 4.34 10.41
C ARG A 48 9.72 3.33 9.64
N THR A 49 9.61 3.41 8.31
CA THR A 49 8.86 2.42 7.52
C THR A 49 9.42 1.01 7.68
N GLU A 50 10.72 0.84 7.88
CA GLU A 50 11.33 -0.47 8.18
C GLU A 50 10.87 -1.07 9.52
N LYS A 51 10.55 -0.22 10.51
CA LYS A 51 10.19 -0.66 11.88
C LYS A 51 8.68 -0.69 12.11
N GLU A 52 7.98 0.27 11.55
CA GLU A 52 6.56 0.55 11.81
C GLU A 52 5.66 0.17 10.61
N GLY A 53 6.27 -0.17 9.47
CA GLY A 53 5.58 -0.41 8.21
C GLY A 53 5.26 0.88 7.45
N PHE A 54 4.83 0.77 6.20
CA PHE A 54 4.44 1.91 5.36
C PHE A 54 3.21 2.67 5.86
N ARG A 55 2.42 2.09 6.77
CA ARG A 55 1.27 2.77 7.40
C ARG A 55 1.61 4.14 8.00
N VAL A 56 2.87 4.38 8.39
CA VAL A 56 3.33 5.66 8.95
C VAL A 56 3.31 6.82 7.94
N LEU A 57 3.13 6.51 6.66
CA LEU A 57 3.01 7.49 5.58
C LEU A 57 1.58 8.02 5.42
N LEU A 58 0.61 7.34 6.04
CA LEU A 58 -0.80 7.73 6.02
C LEU A 58 -1.10 8.74 7.14
N SER A 59 -1.94 9.72 6.84
CA SER A 59 -2.51 10.60 7.86
C SER A 59 -3.63 9.91 8.67
N ASP A 60 -4.07 10.50 9.78
CA ASP A 60 -5.20 9.97 10.55
C ASP A 60 -6.48 9.87 9.71
N ASP A 61 -6.70 10.82 8.78
CA ASP A 61 -7.83 10.80 7.86
C ASP A 61 -7.70 9.66 6.84
N ASP A 62 -6.50 9.45 6.29
CA ASP A 62 -6.22 8.33 5.40
C ASP A 62 -6.44 6.99 6.12
N LEU A 63 -5.98 6.85 7.36
CA LEU A 63 -6.18 5.65 8.18
C LEU A 63 -7.68 5.39 8.44
N ASN A 64 -8.46 6.44 8.72
CA ASN A 64 -9.90 6.32 8.89
C ASN A 64 -10.60 5.89 7.59
N LEU A 65 -10.16 6.40 6.44
CA LEU A 65 -10.68 6.02 5.14
C LEU A 65 -10.34 4.56 4.78
N VAL A 66 -9.08 4.14 5.00
CA VAL A 66 -8.67 2.73 4.84
C VAL A 66 -9.51 1.82 5.73
N LYS A 67 -9.76 2.22 6.97
CA LYS A 67 -10.63 1.47 7.88
C LYS A 67 -12.07 1.40 7.38
N LEU A 68 -12.62 2.49 6.85
CA LEU A 68 -13.97 2.51 6.27
C LEU A 68 -14.09 1.53 5.10
N ILE A 69 -13.10 1.52 4.20
CA ILE A 69 -12.98 0.53 3.12
C ILE A 69 -12.91 -0.88 3.72
N PHE A 70 -12.02 -1.09 4.71
CA PHE A 70 -11.82 -2.38 5.34
C PHE A 70 -13.11 -2.97 5.92
N ASP A 71 -13.79 -2.17 6.75
CA ASP A 71 -15.02 -2.55 7.43
C ASP A 71 -16.17 -2.80 6.43
N ARG A 72 -16.13 -2.16 5.25
CA ARG A 72 -17.16 -2.35 4.21
C ARG A 72 -17.13 -3.74 3.60
N PHE A 73 -15.95 -4.31 3.37
CA PHE A 73 -15.81 -5.63 2.77
C PHE A 73 -15.61 -6.74 3.82
N ASP A 74 -15.36 -6.43 5.10
CA ASP A 74 -15.45 -7.40 6.21
C ASP A 74 -16.91 -7.72 6.58
N ALA A 75 -17.66 -8.28 5.63
CA ALA A 75 -19.07 -8.62 5.80
C ALA A 75 -19.31 -9.58 6.99
N ARG A 76 -18.30 -10.41 7.32
CA ARG A 76 -18.34 -11.37 8.43
C ARG A 76 -18.00 -10.73 9.79
N LYS A 77 -17.50 -9.49 9.81
CA LYS A 77 -17.05 -8.77 11.01
C LYS A 77 -16.04 -9.58 11.82
N CYS A 78 -15.13 -10.23 11.13
CA CYS A 78 -14.13 -11.11 11.72
C CYS A 78 -12.78 -10.42 11.92
N GLY A 79 -12.63 -9.18 11.45
CA GLY A 79 -11.42 -8.37 11.58
C GLY A 79 -10.32 -8.74 10.59
N TYR A 80 -10.65 -9.52 9.56
CA TYR A 80 -9.74 -9.93 8.49
C TYR A 80 -10.51 -10.22 7.20
N TRP A 81 -9.79 -10.18 6.07
CA TRP A 81 -10.27 -10.60 4.77
C TRP A 81 -9.54 -11.88 4.36
N THR A 82 -10.26 -12.81 3.74
CA THR A 82 -9.64 -13.89 2.98
C THR A 82 -9.57 -13.49 1.51
N PHE A 83 -9.08 -14.40 0.66
CA PHE A 83 -9.04 -14.18 -0.78
C PHE A 83 -10.42 -13.88 -1.38
N ASN A 84 -11.52 -14.32 -0.74
CA ASN A 84 -12.88 -14.02 -1.18
C ASN A 84 -13.21 -12.54 -1.00
N GLU A 85 -13.00 -11.98 0.19
CA GLU A 85 -13.24 -10.55 0.43
C GLU A 85 -12.28 -9.68 -0.41
N TRP A 86 -11.03 -10.12 -0.60
CA TRP A 86 -10.09 -9.44 -1.49
C TRP A 86 -10.57 -9.39 -2.95
N ASN A 87 -11.06 -10.50 -3.50
CA ASN A 87 -11.58 -10.52 -4.87
C ASN A 87 -12.80 -9.59 -5.03
N ILE A 88 -13.69 -9.52 -4.03
CA ILE A 88 -14.83 -8.59 -4.07
C ILE A 88 -14.34 -7.13 -4.05
N PHE A 89 -13.34 -6.82 -3.23
CA PHE A 89 -12.70 -5.51 -3.21
C PHE A 89 -12.03 -5.19 -4.56
N GLN A 90 -11.31 -6.14 -5.16
CA GLN A 90 -10.67 -6.01 -6.47
C GLN A 90 -11.64 -5.92 -7.65
N GLU A 91 -12.86 -6.46 -7.52
CA GLU A 91 -13.91 -6.26 -8.54
C GLU A 91 -14.52 -4.86 -8.42
N ALA A 92 -14.63 -4.36 -7.19
CA ALA A 92 -15.20 -3.05 -6.90
C ALA A 92 -14.22 -1.90 -7.16
N THR A 93 -12.91 -2.17 -7.17
CA THR A 93 -11.84 -1.20 -7.41
C THR A 93 -11.07 -1.61 -8.65
N SER A 94 -10.45 -0.69 -9.39
CA SER A 94 -9.62 -1.06 -10.56
C SER A 94 -8.29 -1.74 -10.17
N ARG A 95 -8.22 -2.36 -8.98
CA ARG A 95 -7.06 -3.05 -8.39
C ARG A 95 -6.96 -4.52 -8.79
N GLY A 96 -7.81 -4.96 -9.73
CA GLY A 96 -7.89 -6.34 -10.17
C GLY A 96 -6.55 -6.86 -10.71
N ALA A 97 -6.12 -8.01 -10.20
CA ALA A 97 -5.25 -8.89 -10.97
C ALA A 97 -5.97 -9.28 -12.26
N ASP A 98 -5.23 -9.58 -13.34
CA ASP A 98 -5.81 -10.07 -14.60
C ASP A 98 -6.75 -11.27 -14.41
N LYS A 99 -6.63 -11.97 -13.26
CA LYS A 99 -7.47 -13.09 -12.85
C LYS A 99 -7.77 -13.04 -11.35
N PRO A 100 -8.94 -13.53 -10.90
CA PRO A 100 -9.27 -13.66 -9.49
C PRO A 100 -8.27 -14.54 -8.74
N ILE A 101 -8.04 -14.26 -7.46
CA ILE A 101 -7.23 -15.10 -6.58
C ILE A 101 -8.03 -16.36 -6.22
N GLU A 102 -7.49 -17.54 -6.53
CA GLU A 102 -8.22 -18.82 -6.39
C GLU A 102 -7.94 -19.56 -5.06
N SER A 103 -6.99 -19.10 -4.25
CA SER A 103 -6.64 -19.76 -2.98
C SER A 103 -5.97 -18.81 -1.99
N ALA A 104 -5.92 -19.23 -0.71
CA ALA A 104 -5.25 -18.45 0.33
C ALA A 104 -3.73 -18.36 0.11
N GLU A 105 -3.07 -19.41 -0.39
CA GLU A 105 -1.64 -19.33 -0.75
C GLU A 105 -1.40 -18.38 -1.93
N ALA A 106 -2.26 -18.40 -2.94
CA ALA A 106 -2.18 -17.45 -4.05
C ALA A 106 -2.35 -16.00 -3.58
N LEU A 107 -3.17 -15.75 -2.54
CA LEU A 107 -3.28 -14.43 -1.93
C LEU A 107 -1.96 -13.97 -1.31
N LYS A 108 -1.28 -14.89 -0.62
CA LYS A 108 0.02 -14.61 0.03
C LYS A 108 1.10 -14.30 -0.99
N GLU A 109 1.17 -15.09 -2.06
CA GLU A 109 2.09 -14.86 -3.17
C GLU A 109 1.81 -13.50 -3.83
N PHE A 110 0.54 -13.22 -4.14
CA PHE A 110 0.12 -11.94 -4.73
C PHE A 110 0.52 -10.74 -3.86
N PHE A 111 0.25 -10.75 -2.55
CA PHE A 111 0.64 -9.65 -1.66
C PHE A 111 2.16 -9.47 -1.56
N LYS A 112 2.92 -10.57 -1.65
CA LYS A 112 4.37 -10.53 -1.63
C LYS A 112 4.94 -9.98 -2.94
N GLU A 113 4.38 -10.37 -4.08
CA GLU A 113 4.87 -9.97 -5.40
C GLU A 113 4.48 -8.52 -5.74
N GLU A 114 3.22 -8.15 -5.54
CA GLU A 114 2.71 -6.83 -5.96
C GLU A 114 3.02 -5.72 -4.95
N PHE A 115 3.10 -6.05 -3.65
CA PHE A 115 3.20 -5.04 -2.59
C PHE A 115 4.42 -5.21 -1.68
N ASP A 116 5.22 -6.28 -1.87
CA ASP A 116 6.30 -6.68 -0.96
C ASP A 116 5.82 -6.88 0.50
N LEU A 117 4.53 -7.21 0.70
CA LEU A 117 3.94 -7.40 2.02
C LEU A 117 3.84 -8.88 2.39
N THR A 118 4.21 -9.21 3.63
CA THR A 118 4.00 -10.54 4.19
C THR A 118 2.75 -10.54 5.06
N ILE A 119 1.71 -11.24 4.61
CA ILE A 119 0.46 -11.39 5.34
C ILE A 119 0.47 -12.60 6.29
N ALA A 120 -0.35 -12.56 7.33
CA ALA A 120 -0.35 -13.57 8.39
C ALA A 120 -1.25 -14.77 8.05
N ASP A 121 -0.89 -15.96 8.54
CA ASP A 121 -1.73 -17.16 8.45
C ASP A 121 -2.64 -17.29 9.69
N LEU A 122 -3.94 -17.49 9.48
CA LEU A 122 -4.92 -17.71 10.54
C LEU A 122 -5.47 -19.15 10.53
N GLY A 123 -4.66 -20.08 11.03
CA GLY A 123 -5.07 -21.46 11.27
C GLY A 123 -5.70 -22.12 10.05
N LYS A 124 -7.01 -22.40 10.12
CA LYS A 124 -7.74 -23.07 9.02
C LYS A 124 -8.11 -22.16 7.86
N GLU A 125 -8.17 -20.84 8.07
CA GLU A 125 -8.46 -19.88 7.00
C GLU A 125 -7.26 -19.67 6.08
N GLY A 126 -6.05 -20.03 6.54
CA GLY A 126 -4.80 -19.79 5.82
C GLY A 126 -4.41 -18.31 5.85
N PRO A 127 -3.64 -17.85 4.85
CA PRO A 127 -3.27 -16.44 4.71
C PRO A 127 -4.49 -15.49 4.69
N ILE A 128 -4.41 -14.41 5.46
CA ILE A 128 -5.46 -13.40 5.61
C ILE A 128 -4.90 -11.97 5.56
N ILE A 129 -5.71 -11.01 5.14
CA ILE A 129 -5.39 -9.58 5.16
C ILE A 129 -6.06 -8.96 6.38
N ARG A 130 -5.29 -8.30 7.24
CA ARG A 130 -5.81 -7.48 8.34
C ARG A 130 -5.80 -6.02 7.94
N LEU A 131 -6.49 -5.17 8.71
CA LEU A 131 -6.50 -3.73 8.48
C LEU A 131 -5.09 -3.15 8.32
N VAL A 132 -4.15 -3.52 9.19
CA VAL A 132 -2.75 -3.04 9.12
C VAL A 132 -2.04 -3.43 7.82
N ASP A 133 -2.42 -4.55 7.21
CA ASP A 133 -1.83 -5.01 5.95
C ASP A 133 -2.35 -4.12 4.80
N LEU A 134 -3.62 -3.72 4.84
CA LEU A 134 -4.22 -2.75 3.90
C LEU A 134 -3.67 -1.32 4.09
N GLU A 135 -3.46 -0.89 5.35
CA GLU A 135 -2.79 0.38 5.66
C GLU A 135 -1.36 0.41 5.11
N ASN A 136 -0.61 -0.69 5.23
CA ASN A 136 0.73 -0.79 4.66
C ASN A 136 0.72 -0.80 3.13
N MET A 137 -0.28 -1.41 2.50
CA MET A 137 -0.46 -1.38 1.04
C MET A 137 -0.66 0.06 0.55
N TYR A 138 -1.62 0.79 1.13
CA TYR A 138 -1.86 2.18 0.74
C TYR A 138 -0.71 3.12 1.11
N GLY A 139 -0.05 2.87 2.25
CA GLY A 139 1.19 3.57 2.59
C GLY A 139 2.29 3.34 1.55
N GLY A 140 2.44 2.11 1.05
CA GLY A 140 3.39 1.76 -0.01
C GLY A 140 3.03 2.41 -1.35
N TYR A 141 1.75 2.52 -1.69
CA TYR A 141 1.32 3.30 -2.85
C TYR A 141 1.67 4.77 -2.71
N GLN A 142 1.40 5.35 -1.53
CA GLN A 142 1.81 6.72 -1.25
C GLN A 142 3.34 6.86 -1.33
N TYR A 143 4.10 5.83 -0.89
CA TYR A 143 5.55 5.72 -1.06
C TYR A 143 5.99 5.79 -2.54
N ASN A 144 5.22 5.17 -3.42
CA ASN A 144 5.45 5.19 -4.87
C ASN A 144 4.71 6.33 -5.59
N ASN A 145 4.18 7.31 -4.84
CA ASN A 145 3.42 8.44 -5.37
C ASN A 145 2.24 8.04 -6.28
N VAL A 146 1.59 6.94 -5.92
CA VAL A 146 0.35 6.47 -6.53
C VAL A 146 -0.81 6.93 -5.64
N TYR A 147 -1.78 7.65 -6.21
CA TYR A 147 -2.95 8.16 -5.49
C TYR A 147 -4.02 7.09 -5.25
N ALA A 148 -3.58 5.88 -4.90
CA ALA A 148 -4.41 4.70 -4.94
C ALA A 148 -5.61 4.75 -3.99
N LEU A 149 -5.40 5.26 -2.78
CA LEU A 149 -6.45 5.37 -1.77
C LEU A 149 -7.57 6.32 -2.22
N VAL A 150 -7.20 7.45 -2.83
CA VAL A 150 -8.15 8.44 -3.35
C VAL A 150 -8.93 7.82 -4.50
N GLU A 151 -8.24 7.28 -5.51
CA GLU A 151 -8.87 6.63 -6.67
C GLU A 151 -9.85 5.53 -6.27
N ASP A 152 -9.45 4.66 -5.34
CA ASP A 152 -10.29 3.57 -4.86
C ASP A 152 -11.49 4.12 -4.07
N SER A 153 -11.30 5.14 -3.24
CA SER A 153 -12.40 5.76 -2.47
C SER A 153 -13.44 6.42 -3.37
N GLU A 154 -13.01 7.19 -4.38
CA GLU A 154 -13.88 7.83 -5.36
C GLU A 154 -14.65 6.78 -6.17
N THR A 155 -13.95 5.73 -6.62
CA THR A 155 -14.55 4.62 -7.35
C THR A 155 -15.64 3.91 -6.54
N LEU A 156 -15.40 3.70 -5.24
CA LEU A 156 -16.36 3.06 -4.34
C LEU A 156 -17.54 3.98 -3.99
N GLU A 157 -17.32 5.28 -3.88
CA GLU A 157 -18.38 6.27 -3.71
C GLU A 157 -19.29 6.35 -4.94
N ASP A 158 -18.72 6.43 -6.14
CA ASP A 158 -19.46 6.50 -7.41
C ASP A 158 -20.36 5.29 -7.64
N GLN A 159 -19.93 4.12 -7.14
CA GLN A 159 -20.74 2.89 -7.17
C GLN A 159 -21.77 2.80 -6.04
N GLY A 160 -21.81 3.77 -5.12
CA GLY A 160 -22.66 3.74 -3.92
C GLY A 160 -22.26 2.64 -2.93
N VAL A 161 -21.03 2.14 -3.02
CA VAL A 161 -20.48 1.13 -2.10
C VAL A 161 -20.02 1.82 -0.81
N LEU A 162 -19.42 3.01 -0.91
CA LEU A 162 -19.01 3.84 0.23
C LEU A 162 -19.76 5.17 0.28
N HIS A 163 -19.83 5.73 1.49
CA HIS A 163 -20.30 7.09 1.74
C HIS A 163 -19.29 7.76 2.68
N THR A 164 -18.31 8.48 2.13
CA THR A 164 -17.22 9.11 2.89
C THR A 164 -17.63 10.42 3.56
N GLY A 165 -18.75 11.03 3.16
CA GLY A 165 -19.33 12.22 3.83
C GLY A 165 -19.78 12.00 5.29
N VAL A 166 -19.46 10.85 5.88
CA VAL A 166 -19.66 10.51 7.30
C VAL A 166 -18.37 10.75 8.13
N LEU A 167 -17.24 11.07 7.48
CA LEU A 167 -15.96 11.36 8.12
C LEU A 167 -15.74 12.84 8.50
N GLU A 168 -16.74 13.72 8.27
CA GLU A 168 -16.75 15.14 8.68
C GLU A 168 -17.23 15.37 10.13
#